data_AF-A0A4V1SWE5-F1
#
_entry.id   AF-A0A4V1SWE5-F1
#
_cell.length_a   1.000
_cell.length_b   1.000
_cell.length_c   1.000
_cell.angle_alpha   90.00
_cell.angle_beta   90.00
_cell.angle_gamma   90.00
#
_symmetry.space_group_name_H-M   'P 1'
#
loop_
_entity.id
_entity.type
_entity.pdbx_description
1 polymer ?
#
loop_
_entity_poly.entity_id
_entity_poly.type
_entity_poly.pdbx_seq_one_letter_code
_entity_poly.pdbx_strand_id
1 'polypeptide(L)'
;MTKDDAQKLALERWRKLPLMERQTHKQAQVFAASLADELDFRTMGNERKVIAAWLIRDIEKTKEATAELDAREQQHHAEAEDGKSAA
;
A
#
# COMPACT_ATOMS: atom_id res chain seq x y z
N MET A 1 -5.69 -15.09 17.24
CA MET A 1 -6.17 -13.68 17.15
C MET A 1 -7.36 -13.59 16.19
N THR A 2 -8.06 -12.45 16.09
CA THR A 2 -9.10 -12.25 15.07
C THR A 2 -8.48 -11.88 13.71
N LYS A 3 -9.25 -12.04 12.62
CA LYS A 3 -8.80 -11.69 11.27
C LYS A 3 -8.54 -10.19 11.12
N ASP A 4 -9.38 -9.35 11.73
CA ASP A 4 -9.21 -7.90 11.72
C ASP A 4 -7.97 -7.45 12.49
N ASP A 5 -7.69 -8.09 13.64
CA ASP A 5 -6.47 -7.81 14.41
C ASP A 5 -5.22 -8.23 13.64
N ALA A 6 -5.26 -9.42 13.01
CA ALA A 6 -4.17 -9.89 12.16
C ALA A 6 -3.92 -8.95 10.97
N GLN A 7 -5.00 -8.44 10.33
CA GLN A 7 -4.88 -7.50 9.23
C GLN A 7 -4.23 -6.19 9.68
N LYS A 8 -4.66 -5.62 10.81
CA LYS A 8 -4.07 -4.39 11.35
C LYS A 8 -2.59 -4.58 11.65
N LEU A 9 -2.23 -5.67 12.32
CA LEU A 9 -0.85 -5.95 12.70
C LEU A 9 0.03 -6.24 11.48
N ALA A 10 -0.48 -6.96 10.48
CA ALA A 10 0.23 -7.20 9.22
C ALA A 10 0.55 -5.89 8.49
N LEU A 11 -0.44 -5.00 8.36
CA LEU A 11 -0.26 -3.70 7.71
C LEU A 11 0.67 -2.78 8.50
N GLU A 12 0.59 -2.79 9.83
CA GLU A 12 1.49 -2.02 10.68
C GLU A 12 2.94 -2.47 10.48
N ARG A 13 3.21 -3.78 10.54
CA ARG A 13 4.55 -4.34 10.32
C ARG A 13 5.06 -4.07 8.90
N TRP A 14 4.18 -4.19 7.91
CA TRP A 14 4.51 -3.88 6.52
C TRP A 14 4.94 -2.43 6.31
N ARG A 15 4.23 -1.48 6.92
CA ARG A 15 4.53 -0.04 6.79
C ARG A 15 5.78 0.39 7.56
N LYS A 16 6.24 -0.41 8.54
CA LYS A 16 7.53 -0.22 9.21
C LYS A 16 8.73 -0.57 8.33
N LEU A 17 8.54 -1.32 7.25
CA LEU A 17 9.61 -1.59 6.29
C LEU A 17 9.97 -0.33 5.49
N PRO A 18 11.25 -0.19 5.07
CA PRO A 18 11.65 0.83 4.13
C PRO A 18 10.80 0.81 2.86
N LEU A 19 10.51 1.99 2.31
CA LEU A 19 9.72 2.14 1.08
C LEU A 19 10.21 1.25 -0.06
N MET A 20 11.52 1.11 -0.24
CA MET A 20 12.13 0.25 -1.29
C MET A 20 11.76 -1.23 -1.16
N GLU A 21 11.46 -1.69 0.06
CA GLU A 21 11.14 -3.08 0.36
C GLU A 21 9.63 -3.36 0.31
N ARG A 22 8.79 -2.33 0.12
CA ARG A 22 7.33 -2.45 0.17
C ARG A 22 6.59 -1.92 -1.06
N GLN A 23 7.17 -2.08 -2.24
CA GLN A 23 6.65 -1.52 -3.50
C GLN A 23 6.06 -2.55 -4.46
N THR A 24 6.48 -3.82 -4.34
CA THR A 24 6.17 -4.85 -5.32
C THR A 24 5.31 -5.96 -4.75
N HIS A 25 4.49 -6.57 -5.60
CA HIS A 25 3.67 -7.73 -5.20
C HIS A 25 4.54 -8.91 -4.76
N LYS A 26 5.74 -9.06 -5.35
CA LYS A 26 6.71 -10.08 -4.95
C LYS A 26 7.18 -9.86 -3.51
N GLN A 27 7.53 -8.63 -3.13
CA GLN A 27 7.91 -8.30 -1.76
C GLN A 27 6.76 -8.56 -0.78
N ALA A 28 5.52 -8.18 -1.16
CA ALA A 28 4.34 -8.48 -0.37
C ALA A 28 4.14 -9.99 -0.15
N GLN A 29 4.35 -10.82 -1.18
CA GLN A 29 4.25 -12.28 -1.06
C GLN A 29 5.34 -12.88 -0.17
N VAL A 30 6.57 -12.39 -0.27
CA VAL A 30 7.70 -12.83 0.57
C VAL A 30 7.46 -12.44 2.03
N PHE A 31 6.99 -11.23 2.29
CA PHE A 31 6.72 -10.78 3.66
C PHE A 31 5.47 -11.45 4.26
N ALA A 32 4.45 -11.71 3.44
CA ALA A 32 3.29 -12.49 3.86
C ALA A 32 3.67 -13.92 4.26
N ALA A 33 4.72 -14.48 3.66
CA ALA A 33 5.22 -15.80 4.01
C ALA A 33 5.76 -15.85 5.43
N SER A 34 6.59 -14.87 5.83
CA SER A 34 7.12 -14.79 7.20
C SER A 34 6.02 -14.47 8.21
N LEU A 35 5.08 -13.58 7.86
CA LEU A 35 3.99 -13.23 8.76
C LEU A 35 2.96 -14.34 8.99
N ALA A 36 2.76 -15.24 8.03
CA ALA A 36 1.81 -16.34 8.20
C ALA A 36 2.20 -17.29 9.34
N ASP A 37 3.50 -17.48 9.56
CA ASP A 37 3.99 -18.33 10.66
C ASP A 37 3.87 -17.63 12.03
N GLU A 38 3.77 -16.30 12.05
CA GLU A 38 3.69 -15.50 13.28
C GLU A 38 2.26 -15.08 13.65
N LEU A 39 1.42 -14.83 12.65
CA LEU A 39 0.05 -14.38 12.81
C LEU A 39 -0.91 -15.57 12.77
N ASP A 40 -1.09 -16.24 13.91
CA ASP A 40 -2.09 -17.30 14.06
C ASP A 40 -3.52 -16.71 14.17
N PHE A 41 -4.25 -16.67 13.05
CA PHE A 41 -5.65 -16.23 12.99
C PHE A 41 -6.52 -17.23 12.23
N ARG A 42 -7.74 -17.48 12.75
CA ARG A 42 -8.67 -18.39 12.08
C ARG A 42 -9.11 -17.84 10.72
N THR A 43 -8.87 -18.63 9.67
CA THR A 43 -9.36 -18.38 8.32
C THR A 43 -9.68 -19.71 7.61
N MET A 44 -10.63 -19.69 6.67
CA MET A 44 -11.01 -20.86 5.87
C MET A 44 -10.04 -21.12 4.71
N GLY A 45 -9.08 -20.22 4.47
CA GLY A 45 -8.14 -20.27 3.36
C GLY A 45 -6.68 -20.24 3.79
N ASN A 46 -5.78 -20.18 2.82
CA ASN A 46 -4.35 -20.08 3.09
C ASN A 46 -4.00 -18.69 3.65
N GLU A 47 -3.53 -18.63 4.90
CA GLU A 47 -3.19 -17.40 5.64
C GLU A 47 -2.20 -16.53 4.88
N ARG A 48 -1.16 -17.12 4.29
CA ARG A 48 -0.19 -16.40 3.45
C ARG A 48 -0.87 -15.69 2.28
N LYS A 49 -1.82 -16.33 1.60
CA LYS A 49 -2.56 -15.70 0.49
C LYS A 49 -3.43 -14.55 0.99
N VAL A 50 -4.05 -14.72 2.15
CA VAL A 50 -4.89 -13.68 2.76
C VAL A 50 -4.04 -12.46 3.14
N ILE A 51 -2.91 -12.67 3.80
CA ILE A 51 -1.98 -11.60 4.18
C ILE A 51 -1.44 -10.90 2.92
N ALA A 52 -0.97 -11.66 1.93
CA ALA A 52 -0.44 -11.09 0.68
C ALA A 52 -1.48 -10.20 -0.03
N ALA A 53 -2.75 -10.61 -0.05
CA ALA A 53 -3.82 -9.80 -0.63
C ALA A 53 -4.04 -8.47 0.10
N TRP A 54 -3.89 -8.44 1.43
CA TRP A 54 -3.94 -7.18 2.19
C TRP A 54 -2.78 -6.25 1.86
N LEU A 55 -1.56 -6.79 1.76
CA LEU A 55 -0.36 -6.02 1.47
C LEU A 55 -0.38 -5.47 0.03
N ILE A 56 -0.85 -6.25 -0.94
CA ILE A 56 -0.99 -5.81 -2.34
C ILE A 56 -1.96 -4.64 -2.44
N ARG A 57 -3.11 -4.71 -1.77
CA ARG A 57 -4.08 -3.59 -1.74
C ARG A 57 -3.49 -2.34 -1.11
N ASP A 58 -2.60 -2.47 -0.13
CA ASP A 58 -1.90 -1.32 0.47
C ASP A 58 -0.93 -0.65 -0.51
N ILE A 59 -0.23 -1.45 -1.33
CA ILE A 59 0.63 -0.95 -2.41
C ILE A 59 -0.21 -0.17 -3.44
N GLU A 60 -1.31 -0.76 -3.90
CA GLU A 60 -2.19 -0.15 -4.90
C GLU A 60 -2.76 1.18 -4.40
N LYS A 61 -3.29 1.21 -3.17
CA LYS A 61 -3.77 2.44 -2.53
C LYS A 61 -2.68 3.51 -2.41
N THR A 62 -1.45 3.11 -2.09
CA THR A 62 -0.33 4.06 -2.00
C THR A 62 -0.01 4.65 -3.37
N LYS A 63 0.01 3.83 -4.43
CA LYS A 63 0.25 4.29 -5.80
C LYS A 63 -0.83 5.25 -6.29
N GLU A 64 -2.09 4.94 -6.01
CA GLU A 64 -3.23 5.81 -6.33
C GLU A 64 -3.11 7.17 -5.63
N ALA A 65 -2.80 7.17 -4.32
CA ALA A 65 -2.62 8.40 -3.56
C ALA A 65 -1.45 9.26 -4.08
N THR A 66 -0.33 8.65 -4.48
CA THR A 66 0.78 9.38 -5.10
C THR A 66 0.37 9.97 -6.45
N ALA A 67 -0.30 9.21 -7.30
CA ALA A 67 -0.76 9.69 -8.61
C ALA A 67 -1.77 10.86 -8.49
N GLU A 68 -2.66 10.83 -7.49
CA GLU A 68 -3.61 11.92 -7.25
C GLU A 68 -2.90 13.21 -6.80
N LEU A 69 -1.85 13.10 -5.97
CA LEU A 69 -1.04 14.25 -5.56
C LEU A 69 -0.31 14.87 -6.76
N ASP A 70 0.36 14.04 -7.57
CA ASP A 70 1.08 14.50 -8.77
C ASP A 70 0.14 15.19 -9.77
N ALA A 71 -1.08 14.66 -9.95
CA ALA A 71 -2.09 15.26 -10.83
C ALA A 71 -2.56 16.64 -10.34
N ARG A 72 -2.73 16.83 -9.03
CA ARG A 72 -3.09 18.11 -8.43
C ARG A 72 -1.98 19.16 -8.60
N GLU A 73 -0.73 18.75 -8.45
CA GLU A 73 0.41 19.65 -8.65
C GLU A 73 0.50 20.13 -10.11
N GLN A 74 0.27 19.24 -11.08
CA GLN A 74 0.27 19.59 -12.50
C GLN A 74 -0.87 20.55 -12.88
N GLN A 75 -2.06 20.38 -12.29
CA GLN A 75 -3.19 21.29 -12.51
C GLN A 75 -2.89 22.71 -12.02
N HIS A 76 -2.33 22.85 -10.81
CA HIS A 76 -1.99 24.15 -10.25
C HIS A 76 -0.86 24.85 -11.02
N HIS A 77 0.09 24.10 -11.60
CA HIS A 77 1.13 24.68 -12.45
C HIS A 77 0.59 25.15 -13.81
N ALA A 78 -0.32 24.39 -14.43
CA ALA A 78 -0.92 24.75 -15.71
C ALA A 78 -1.80 26.02 -15.62
N GLU A 79 -2.51 26.23 -14.51
CA GLU A 79 -3.34 27.43 -14.28
C GLU A 79 -2.50 28.70 -14.03
N ALA A 80 -1.27 28.55 -13.52
CA ALA A 80 -0.37 29.69 -13.25
C ALA A 80 0.28 30.28 -14.52
N GLU A 81 0.38 29.50 -15.60
CA GLU A 81 1.01 29.91 -16.86
C GLU A 81 0.03 30.62 -17.82
N ASP A 82 -1.27 30.26 -17.79
CA ASP A 82 -2.29 30.85 -18.68
C ASP A 82 -2.68 32.29 -18.28
N GLY A 83 -2.56 32.64 -16.98
CA GLY A 83 -2.85 33.98 -16.47
C GLY A 83 -1.81 35.06 -16.79
N LYS A 84 -0.64 34.70 -17.35
CA LYS A 84 0.46 35.64 -17.61
C LYS A 84 0.53 36.19 -19.04
N SER A 85 -0.27 35.65 -19.96
CA SER A 85 -0.21 36.02 -21.38
C SER A 85 -1.22 37.11 -21.81
N ALA A 86 -1.95 37.71 -20.86
CA ALA A 86 -3.02 38.70 -21.13
C ALA A 86 -2.77 40.11 -20.54
N ALA A 87 -1.53 40.47 -20.20
CA ALA A 87 -1.16 41.80 -19.68
C ALA A 87 -0.21 42.54 -20.62
#